data_AF-A0A7W9GHK2-F1
#
_entry.id   AF-A0A7W9GHK2-F1
#
_cell.length_a   1.000
_cell.length_b   1.000
_cell.length_c   1.000
_cell.angle_alpha   90.00
_cell.angle_beta   90.00
_cell.angle_gamma   90.00
#
_symmetry.space_group_name_H-M   'P 1'
#
loop_
_entity.id
_entity.type
_entity.pdbx_description
1 polymer ?
#
loop_
_entity_poly.entity_id
_entity_poly.type
_entity_poly.pdbx_seq_one_letter_code
_entity_poly.pdbx_strand_id
1 'polypeptide(L)'
;MELLVVPPLTDFTTEVVPPPGAEVLDLNDHVVERLADPSRLRAAAERLDGGPLAALLERAAAAVLERQAFDDARLRAVGTALRLAADPAVRLSIGDLELAEGSMQSSRDVLGAAGRCEVFRPEVELAAQVAGGRRAHVALDAARRLPAAFALVGALGAERVTLCGRLVAEHGAALRRVPELAGAAFSAWSPERVIRPPWRAGKGKDTDAGPVGGARSRDASDTRPGKQVRWVTGAFRPPAGGPWAGWLDAERVAAFPGDVLARCRGLTIAVTRIDFLAAVTGLNGWTVDLRRLLAAIPPGVPVTCELVLGAPGVAAGAAGESVELLAAGAGGVRLAGLRPYRMAIRSEWAGQSVRFPPGAGDDLVRWVEFDAPGTMRAYEVTRMIKEWLERLPGLPPGRLTAGLARAGVLRRSE
;
A
#
# COMPACT_ATOMS: atom_id res chain seq x y z
N MET A 1 -0.54 -23.37 -19.15
CA MET A 1 -1.02 -22.72 -17.93
C MET A 1 -0.22 -21.45 -17.75
N GLU A 2 -0.87 -20.28 -17.80
CA GLU A 2 -0.18 -18.99 -17.69
C GLU A 2 0.19 -18.70 -16.23
N LEU A 3 1.39 -18.18 -16.00
CA LEU A 3 1.89 -17.83 -14.68
C LEU A 3 1.62 -16.34 -14.41
N LEU A 4 0.98 -16.01 -13.30
CA LEU A 4 0.82 -14.64 -12.81
C LEU A 4 1.80 -14.38 -11.67
N VAL A 5 2.79 -13.54 -11.92
CA VAL A 5 3.84 -13.16 -10.97
C VAL A 5 3.44 -11.85 -10.29
N VAL A 6 3.36 -11.89 -8.95
CA VAL A 6 3.16 -10.69 -8.12
C VAL A 6 4.53 -10.23 -7.63
N PRO A 7 5.07 -9.11 -8.12
CA PRO A 7 6.42 -8.66 -7.75
C PRO A 7 6.49 -8.20 -6.28
N PRO A 8 7.69 -8.23 -5.68
CA PRO A 8 8.00 -7.63 -4.37
C PRO A 8 7.41 -6.23 -4.16
N LEU A 9 7.18 -5.88 -2.89
CA LEU A 9 6.63 -4.59 -2.42
C LEU A 9 5.18 -4.30 -2.87
N THR A 10 4.47 -5.38 -3.14
CA THR A 10 3.02 -5.43 -3.13
C THR A 10 2.49 -5.30 -1.69
N ASP A 11 1.18 -5.08 -1.54
CA ASP A 11 0.57 -5.01 -0.21
C ASP A 11 0.42 -6.43 0.33
N PHE A 12 1.26 -6.80 1.30
CA PHE A 12 1.30 -8.12 1.92
C PHE A 12 0.09 -8.39 2.83
N THR A 13 -0.80 -7.42 3.03
CA THR A 13 -2.10 -7.64 3.66
C THR A 13 -3.16 -8.10 2.65
N THR A 14 -2.81 -8.09 1.36
CA THR A 14 -3.66 -8.51 0.25
C THR A 14 -3.05 -9.66 -0.50
N GLU A 15 -3.89 -10.45 -1.14
CA GLU A 15 -3.50 -11.49 -2.09
C GLU A 15 -4.18 -11.20 -3.43
N VAL A 16 -3.56 -11.70 -4.49
CA VAL A 16 -4.11 -11.63 -5.84
C VAL A 16 -5.03 -12.82 -6.06
N VAL A 17 -6.22 -12.58 -6.60
CA VAL A 17 -7.12 -13.64 -7.05
C VAL A 17 -6.66 -14.11 -8.43
N PRO A 18 -6.25 -15.38 -8.59
CA PRO A 18 -5.85 -15.90 -9.90
C PRO A 18 -7.03 -15.82 -10.88
N PRO A 19 -6.82 -15.40 -12.14
CA PRO A 19 -7.81 -15.66 -13.17
C PRO A 19 -7.99 -17.18 -13.35
N PRO A 20 -9.17 -17.63 -13.85
CA PRO A 20 -9.42 -19.05 -14.07
C PRO A 20 -8.31 -19.72 -14.89
N GLY A 21 -7.72 -20.79 -14.36
CA GLY A 21 -6.67 -21.55 -15.04
C GLY A 21 -5.26 -20.93 -14.99
N ALA A 22 -5.04 -19.87 -14.21
CA ALA A 22 -3.70 -19.31 -13.98
C ALA A 22 -3.10 -19.76 -12.64
N GLU A 23 -1.79 -19.94 -12.63
CA GLU A 23 -0.99 -20.16 -11.43
C GLU A 23 -0.53 -18.80 -10.89
N VAL A 24 -0.58 -18.57 -9.57
CA VAL A 24 -0.06 -17.33 -8.96
C VAL A 24 1.23 -17.62 -8.22
N LEU A 25 2.28 -16.88 -8.59
CA LEU A 25 3.53 -16.83 -7.85
C LEU A 25 3.62 -15.48 -7.11
N ASP A 26 3.34 -15.49 -5.80
CA ASP A 26 3.38 -14.29 -4.97
C ASP A 26 4.78 -14.07 -4.37
N LEU A 27 5.65 -13.42 -5.15
CA LEU A 27 7.00 -13.08 -4.70
C LEU A 27 7.01 -12.04 -3.58
N ASN A 28 5.93 -11.27 -3.43
CA ASN A 28 5.81 -10.33 -2.33
C ASN A 28 5.58 -11.04 -0.99
N ASP A 29 4.86 -12.16 -0.99
CA ASP A 29 4.74 -12.98 0.20
C ASP A 29 6.11 -13.56 0.57
N HIS A 30 6.78 -14.17 -0.41
CA HIS A 30 8.10 -14.79 -0.23
C HIS A 30 9.15 -13.80 0.31
N VAL A 31 9.25 -12.59 -0.26
CA VAL A 31 10.21 -11.58 0.23
C VAL A 31 9.87 -11.13 1.65
N VAL A 32 8.58 -11.01 2.00
CA VAL A 32 8.15 -10.60 3.35
C VAL A 32 8.44 -11.72 4.35
N GLU A 33 8.12 -12.97 4.04
CA GLU A 33 8.45 -14.13 4.88
C GLU A 33 9.96 -14.23 5.13
N ARG A 34 10.76 -14.06 4.08
CA ARG A 34 12.23 -14.15 4.18
C ARG A 34 12.86 -12.97 4.92
N LEU A 35 12.39 -11.75 4.69
CA LEU A 35 12.95 -10.56 5.34
C LEU A 35 12.45 -10.39 6.78
N ALA A 36 11.20 -10.78 7.06
CA ALA A 36 10.58 -10.70 8.37
C ALA A 36 10.55 -12.05 9.12
N ASP A 37 11.50 -12.96 8.84
CA ASP A 37 11.71 -14.17 9.64
C ASP A 37 12.33 -13.80 11.01
N PRO A 38 11.65 -14.11 12.14
CA PRO A 38 12.17 -13.83 13.47
C PRO A 38 13.57 -14.43 13.73
N SER A 39 13.86 -15.62 13.21
CA SER A 39 15.15 -16.29 13.41
C SER A 39 16.27 -15.50 12.72
N ARG A 40 16.03 -15.09 11.48
CA ARG A 40 16.95 -14.22 10.73
C ARG A 40 17.20 -12.89 11.43
N LEU A 41 16.15 -12.23 11.92
CA LEU A 41 16.26 -10.94 12.61
C LEU A 41 17.10 -11.07 13.88
N ARG A 42 16.95 -12.15 14.66
CA ARG A 42 17.82 -12.40 15.82
C ARG A 42 19.27 -12.60 15.43
N ALA A 43 19.52 -13.44 14.43
CA ALA A 43 20.88 -13.70 13.96
C ALA A 43 21.58 -12.42 13.46
N ALA A 44 20.84 -11.52 12.78
CA ALA A 44 21.36 -10.21 12.41
C ALA A 44 21.69 -9.34 13.65
N ALA A 45 20.80 -9.34 14.64
CA ALA A 45 20.97 -8.57 15.87
C ALA A 45 22.13 -9.05 16.75
N GLU A 46 22.51 -10.32 16.63
CA GLU A 46 23.67 -10.91 17.32
C GLU A 46 24.99 -10.48 16.66
N ARG A 47 25.02 -10.34 15.34
CA ARG A 47 26.21 -9.90 14.60
C ARG A 47 26.51 -8.40 14.76
N LEU A 48 25.51 -7.60 15.17
CA LEU A 48 25.61 -6.14 15.31
C LEU A 48 25.97 -5.43 13.99
N ASP A 49 25.63 -6.03 12.83
CA ASP A 49 25.98 -5.53 11.50
C ASP A 49 25.52 -4.07 11.24
N GLY A 50 24.40 -3.66 11.86
CA GLY A 50 23.84 -2.29 11.80
C GLY A 50 24.07 -1.43 13.04
N GLY A 51 24.88 -1.89 14.00
CA GLY A 51 25.13 -1.24 15.28
C GLY A 51 24.06 -1.50 16.37
N PRO A 52 24.26 -0.98 17.60
CA PRO A 52 23.44 -1.34 18.76
C PRO A 52 21.95 -1.01 18.63
N LEU A 53 21.62 0.13 18.01
CA LEU A 53 20.22 0.53 17.81
C LEU A 53 19.51 -0.37 16.80
N ALA A 54 20.16 -0.72 15.69
CA ALA A 54 19.59 -1.65 14.71
C ALA A 54 19.33 -3.02 15.35
N ALA A 55 20.28 -3.56 16.11
CA ALA A 55 20.12 -4.82 16.82
C ALA A 55 18.96 -4.80 17.83
N LEU A 56 18.74 -3.68 18.53
CA LEU A 56 17.57 -3.53 19.41
C LEU A 56 16.26 -3.57 18.61
N LEU A 57 16.20 -2.87 17.48
CA LEU A 57 15.02 -2.85 16.60
C LEU A 57 14.73 -4.22 15.99
N GLU A 58 15.76 -4.97 15.59
CA GLU A 58 15.64 -6.34 15.06
C GLU A 58 15.09 -7.31 16.11
N ARG A 59 15.61 -7.26 17.34
CA ARG A 59 15.09 -8.10 18.45
C ARG A 59 13.64 -7.76 18.78
N ALA A 60 13.31 -6.48 18.82
CA ALA A 60 11.93 -6.04 19.05
C ALA A 60 10.98 -6.49 17.94
N ALA A 61 11.39 -6.37 16.67
CA ALA A 61 10.63 -6.84 15.53
C ALA A 61 10.42 -8.36 15.58
N ALA A 62 11.48 -9.14 15.84
CA ALA A 62 11.42 -10.59 15.99
C ALA A 62 10.41 -11.01 17.07
N ALA A 63 10.49 -10.42 18.26
CA ALA A 63 9.58 -10.72 19.37
C ALA A 63 8.11 -10.40 19.03
N VAL A 64 7.86 -9.35 18.25
CA VAL A 64 6.50 -9.02 17.80
C VAL A 64 6.00 -10.03 16.76
N LEU A 65 6.85 -10.42 15.81
CA LEU A 65 6.49 -11.34 14.72
C LEU A 65 6.16 -12.76 15.22
N GLU A 66 6.83 -13.21 16.30
CA GLU A 66 6.59 -14.50 16.95
C GLU A 66 5.27 -14.60 17.70
N ARG A 67 4.69 -13.48 18.10
CA ARG A 67 3.34 -13.47 18.70
C ARG A 67 2.29 -14.00 17.73
N GLN A 68 2.61 -14.05 16.43
CA GLN A 68 1.71 -14.48 15.34
C GLN A 68 0.35 -13.75 15.34
N ALA A 69 0.31 -12.57 15.96
CA ALA A 69 -0.84 -11.67 15.93
C ALA A 69 -0.81 -10.85 14.64
N PHE A 70 -1.94 -10.76 13.95
CA PHE A 70 -2.09 -9.98 12.72
C PHE A 70 -2.68 -8.60 13.06
N ASP A 71 -1.85 -7.77 13.70
CA ASP A 71 -2.22 -6.46 14.23
C ASP A 71 -1.26 -5.34 13.73
N ASP A 72 -1.46 -4.12 14.23
CA ASP A 72 -0.63 -2.97 13.89
C ASP A 72 0.85 -3.19 14.25
N ALA A 73 1.13 -3.93 15.33
CA ALA A 73 2.49 -4.20 15.76
C ALA A 73 3.21 -5.08 14.74
N ARG A 74 2.54 -6.10 14.20
CA ARG A 74 3.11 -6.96 13.14
C ARG A 74 3.51 -6.15 11.91
N LEU A 75 2.69 -5.20 11.47
CA LEU A 75 3.05 -4.37 10.30
C LEU A 75 4.28 -3.52 10.57
N ARG A 76 4.38 -2.94 11.76
CA ARG A 76 5.56 -2.15 12.15
C ARG A 76 6.79 -3.04 12.19
N ALA A 77 6.67 -4.24 12.74
CA ALA A 77 7.77 -5.21 12.76
C ALA A 77 8.21 -5.61 11.34
N VAL A 78 7.26 -5.88 10.42
CA VAL A 78 7.57 -6.11 9.00
C VAL A 78 8.22 -4.87 8.38
N GLY A 79 7.69 -3.68 8.64
CA GLY A 79 8.27 -2.43 8.13
C GLY A 79 9.69 -2.16 8.62
N THR A 80 9.98 -2.49 9.89
CA THR A 80 11.32 -2.46 10.46
C THR A 80 12.22 -3.47 9.76
N ALA A 81 11.77 -4.71 9.58
CA ALA A 81 12.52 -5.75 8.88
C ALA A 81 12.88 -5.35 7.44
N LEU A 82 11.92 -4.75 6.70
CA LEU A 82 12.16 -4.21 5.37
C LEU A 82 13.21 -3.09 5.40
N ARG A 83 13.08 -2.12 6.32
CA ARG A 83 14.01 -0.97 6.41
C ARG A 83 15.44 -1.39 6.74
N LEU A 84 15.60 -2.44 7.55
CA LEU A 84 16.90 -2.95 7.96
C LEU A 84 17.51 -3.91 6.92
N ALA A 85 16.74 -4.33 5.91
CA ALA A 85 17.29 -5.06 4.78
C ALA A 85 18.22 -4.13 3.99
N ALA A 86 19.53 -4.36 4.14
CA ALA A 86 20.54 -3.64 3.38
C ALA A 86 20.51 -4.05 1.90
N ASP A 87 20.59 -3.06 1.02
CA ASP A 87 20.75 -3.24 -0.42
C ASP A 87 21.48 -2.02 -0.99
N PRO A 88 22.43 -2.21 -1.93
CA PRO A 88 23.20 -1.10 -2.50
C PRO A 88 22.41 -0.25 -3.50
N ALA A 89 21.30 -0.76 -4.03
CA ALA A 89 20.53 -0.13 -5.10
C ALA A 89 19.24 0.52 -4.61
N VAL A 90 18.64 -0.01 -3.53
CA VAL A 90 17.33 0.44 -3.05
C VAL A 90 17.25 0.53 -1.53
N ARG A 91 16.40 1.42 -1.03
CA ARG A 91 16.01 1.48 0.38
C ARG A 91 14.54 1.11 0.49
N LEU A 92 14.26 0.09 1.29
CA LEU A 92 12.91 -0.43 1.43
C LEU A 92 12.20 0.24 2.61
N SER A 93 10.90 0.46 2.44
CA SER A 93 10.02 0.71 3.56
C SER A 93 8.70 0.00 3.35
N ILE A 94 7.92 -0.10 4.42
CA ILE A 94 6.55 -0.56 4.33
C ILE A 94 5.74 0.49 3.56
N GLY A 95 5.40 0.17 2.33
CA GLY A 95 4.64 1.10 1.49
C GLY A 95 5.42 1.65 0.31
N ASP A 96 6.75 1.76 0.41
CA ASP A 96 7.56 2.52 -0.53
C ASP A 96 8.91 1.87 -0.84
N LEU A 97 9.54 2.36 -1.90
CA LEU A 97 10.92 2.08 -2.26
C LEU A 97 11.55 3.35 -2.78
N GLU A 98 12.72 3.65 -2.26
CA GLU A 98 13.59 4.70 -2.76
C GLU A 98 14.78 4.06 -3.47
N LEU A 99 15.24 4.68 -4.57
CA LEU A 99 16.52 4.31 -5.15
C LEU A 99 17.63 4.88 -4.27
N ALA A 100 18.72 4.12 -4.09
CA ALA A 100 19.90 4.63 -3.40
C ALA A 100 20.52 5.81 -4.18
N GLU A 101 20.42 5.78 -5.51
CA GLU A 101 20.91 6.80 -6.44
C GLU A 101 19.88 7.01 -7.56
N GLY A 102 19.75 8.25 -8.03
CA GLY A 102 18.89 8.59 -9.16
C GLY A 102 17.40 8.75 -8.81
N SER A 103 16.56 8.68 -9.83
CA SER A 103 15.14 9.01 -9.78
C SER A 103 14.26 7.84 -10.21
N MET A 104 13.17 7.59 -9.46
CA MET A 104 12.12 6.67 -9.89
C MET A 104 11.36 7.15 -11.14
N GLN A 105 11.62 8.38 -11.62
CA GLN A 105 11.05 8.95 -12.85
C GLN A 105 11.96 8.76 -14.08
N SER A 106 13.17 8.25 -13.90
CA SER A 106 14.13 7.91 -14.96
C SER A 106 14.17 6.39 -15.15
N SER A 107 13.84 5.90 -16.36
CA SER A 107 13.93 4.48 -16.69
C SER A 107 15.36 3.96 -16.53
N ARG A 108 16.35 4.76 -16.93
CA ARG A 108 17.78 4.45 -16.80
C ARG A 108 18.16 4.19 -15.34
N ASP A 109 17.71 5.04 -14.42
CA ASP A 109 18.04 4.89 -13.00
C ASP A 109 17.34 3.68 -12.40
N VAL A 110 16.08 3.45 -12.77
CA VAL A 110 15.31 2.28 -12.34
C VAL A 110 15.92 0.98 -12.86
N LEU A 111 16.38 0.94 -14.11
CA LEU A 111 17.09 -0.20 -14.71
C LEU A 111 18.44 -0.42 -14.05
N GLY A 112 19.19 0.66 -13.82
CA GLY A 112 20.45 0.63 -13.08
C GLY A 112 20.28 0.06 -11.67
N ALA A 113 19.20 0.43 -10.99
CA ALA A 113 18.85 -0.14 -9.70
C ALA A 113 18.41 -1.60 -9.81
N ALA A 114 17.57 -1.95 -10.79
CA ALA A 114 17.12 -3.33 -11.02
C ALA A 114 18.29 -4.30 -11.23
N GLY A 115 19.32 -3.87 -11.96
CA GLY A 115 20.52 -4.68 -12.22
C GLY A 115 21.47 -4.83 -11.02
N ARG A 116 21.41 -3.92 -10.04
CA ARG A 116 22.25 -3.96 -8.83
C ARG A 116 21.52 -4.43 -7.58
N CYS A 117 20.20 -4.62 -7.65
CA CYS A 117 19.37 -4.95 -6.52
C CYS A 117 19.56 -6.42 -6.12
N GLU A 118 20.17 -6.64 -4.96
CA GLU A 118 20.46 -7.97 -4.43
C GLU A 118 19.31 -8.50 -3.59
N VAL A 119 18.57 -7.61 -2.92
CA VAL A 119 17.50 -8.00 -1.98
C VAL A 119 16.37 -8.76 -2.67
N PHE A 120 16.11 -8.54 -3.97
CA PHE A 120 15.08 -9.26 -4.73
C PHE A 120 15.61 -10.44 -5.55
N ARG A 121 16.93 -10.68 -5.56
CA ARG A 121 17.54 -11.73 -6.37
C ARG A 121 16.93 -13.12 -6.13
N PRO A 122 16.71 -13.59 -4.88
CA PRO A 122 16.11 -14.90 -4.63
C PRO A 122 14.70 -15.03 -5.25
N GLU A 123 13.90 -13.96 -5.21
CA GLU A 123 12.56 -13.95 -5.78
C GLU A 123 12.58 -13.92 -7.31
N VAL A 124 13.55 -13.23 -7.91
CA VAL A 124 13.75 -13.22 -9.36
C VAL A 124 14.20 -14.60 -9.87
N GLU A 125 15.12 -15.25 -9.16
CA GLU A 125 15.58 -16.61 -9.46
C GLU A 125 14.45 -17.63 -9.33
N LEU A 126 13.65 -17.54 -8.25
CA LEU A 126 12.45 -18.37 -8.06
C LEU A 126 11.47 -18.20 -9.22
N ALA A 127 11.23 -16.97 -9.68
CA ALA A 127 10.35 -16.72 -10.81
C ALA A 127 10.87 -17.35 -12.10
N ALA A 128 12.17 -17.25 -12.39
CA ALA A 128 12.77 -17.88 -13.56
C ALA A 128 12.65 -19.41 -13.51
N GLN A 129 12.90 -20.01 -12.33
CA GLN A 129 12.77 -21.46 -12.12
C GLN A 129 11.32 -21.93 -12.31
N VAL A 130 10.35 -21.28 -11.65
CA VAL A 130 8.93 -21.66 -11.73
C VAL A 130 8.38 -21.41 -13.13
N ALA A 131 8.77 -20.32 -13.80
CA ALA A 131 8.34 -20.04 -15.16
C ALA A 131 8.76 -21.17 -16.10
N GLY A 132 9.97 -21.72 -15.97
CA GLY A 132 10.43 -22.85 -16.80
C GLY A 132 10.31 -22.57 -18.30
N GLY A 133 10.47 -21.31 -18.70
CA GLY A 133 10.29 -20.82 -20.07
C GLY A 133 8.84 -20.58 -20.53
N ARG A 134 7.84 -20.78 -19.67
CA ARG A 134 6.44 -20.40 -19.92
C ARG A 134 6.28 -18.87 -20.02
N ARG A 135 5.22 -18.44 -20.70
CA ARG A 135 4.79 -17.03 -20.65
C ARG A 135 4.28 -16.66 -19.26
N ALA A 136 4.61 -15.45 -18.83
CA ALA A 136 4.23 -14.92 -17.53
C ALA A 136 3.57 -13.54 -17.63
N HIS A 137 2.58 -13.30 -16.80
CA HIS A 137 2.02 -11.97 -16.54
C HIS A 137 2.68 -11.41 -15.28
N VAL A 138 3.22 -10.20 -15.32
CA VAL A 138 3.83 -9.55 -14.15
C VAL A 138 2.94 -8.38 -13.70
N ALA A 139 2.42 -8.45 -12.47
CA ALA A 139 1.43 -7.53 -11.93
C ALA A 139 2.04 -6.23 -11.35
N LEU A 140 2.02 -5.16 -12.13
CA LEU A 140 2.62 -3.86 -11.83
C LEU A 140 1.54 -2.81 -11.51
N ASP A 141 1.16 -2.70 -10.23
CA ASP A 141 0.12 -1.73 -9.78
C ASP A 141 0.67 -0.41 -9.21
N ALA A 142 1.98 -0.33 -8.96
CA ALA A 142 2.60 0.83 -8.34
C ALA A 142 4.06 0.97 -8.77
N ALA A 143 4.51 2.22 -8.91
CA ALA A 143 5.84 2.54 -9.43
C ALA A 143 6.99 2.02 -8.59
N ARG A 144 6.85 1.97 -7.26
CA ARG A 144 7.84 1.37 -6.34
C ARG A 144 8.22 -0.07 -6.67
N ARG A 145 7.40 -0.78 -7.47
CA ARG A 145 7.67 -2.16 -7.91
C ARG A 145 8.46 -2.22 -9.21
N LEU A 146 8.76 -1.08 -9.85
CA LEU A 146 9.45 -1.03 -11.13
C LEU A 146 10.83 -1.71 -11.09
N PRO A 147 11.70 -1.51 -10.07
CA PRO A 147 12.99 -2.20 -10.04
C PRO A 147 12.83 -3.73 -10.07
N ALA A 148 11.94 -4.27 -9.24
CA ALA A 148 11.68 -5.71 -9.22
C ALA A 148 11.00 -6.20 -10.51
N ALA A 149 10.07 -5.44 -11.08
CA ALA A 149 9.42 -5.80 -12.34
C ALA A 149 10.40 -5.80 -13.52
N PHE A 150 11.33 -4.86 -13.57
CA PHE A 150 12.36 -4.81 -14.62
C PHE A 150 13.36 -5.95 -14.47
N ALA A 151 13.78 -6.27 -13.24
CA ALA A 151 14.60 -7.45 -12.97
C ALA A 151 13.89 -8.75 -13.40
N LEU A 152 12.58 -8.86 -13.14
CA LEU A 152 11.77 -9.99 -13.60
C LEU A 152 11.67 -10.07 -15.12
N VAL A 153 11.47 -8.95 -15.81
CA VAL A 153 11.47 -8.92 -17.29
C VAL A 153 12.83 -9.40 -17.84
N GLY A 154 13.93 -8.94 -17.26
CA GLY A 154 15.27 -9.38 -17.65
C GLY A 154 15.50 -10.87 -17.44
N ALA A 155 15.10 -11.41 -16.29
CA ALA A 155 15.28 -12.83 -15.96
C ALA A 155 14.34 -13.77 -16.75
N LEU A 156 13.11 -13.33 -17.00
CA LEU A 156 12.10 -14.12 -17.72
C LEU A 156 12.19 -13.96 -19.24
N GLY A 157 12.90 -12.96 -19.76
CA GLY A 157 12.91 -12.60 -21.18
C GLY A 157 11.68 -11.79 -21.58
N ALA A 158 11.89 -10.63 -22.20
CA ALA A 158 10.84 -9.67 -22.50
C ALA A 158 9.72 -10.27 -23.38
N GLU A 159 10.08 -11.06 -24.39
CA GLU A 159 9.15 -11.74 -25.32
C GLU A 159 8.20 -12.75 -24.66
N ARG A 160 8.52 -13.17 -23.42
CA ARG A 160 7.70 -14.09 -22.62
C ARG A 160 6.87 -13.37 -21.56
N VAL A 161 7.06 -12.07 -21.38
CA VAL A 161 6.40 -11.30 -20.33
C VAL A 161 5.28 -10.42 -20.88
N THR A 162 4.13 -10.49 -20.21
CA THR A 162 3.09 -9.48 -20.29
C THR A 162 3.09 -8.64 -19.02
N LEU A 163 3.42 -7.36 -19.12
CA LEU A 163 3.23 -6.43 -18.03
C LEU A 163 1.74 -6.08 -17.93
N CYS A 164 1.17 -6.23 -16.74
CA CYS A 164 -0.23 -5.93 -16.45
C CYS A 164 -0.35 -5.12 -15.16
N GLY A 165 -1.57 -4.70 -14.78
CA GLY A 165 -1.81 -3.96 -13.55
C GLY A 165 -2.06 -2.47 -13.75
N ARG A 166 -2.37 -1.81 -12.63
CA ARG A 166 -2.80 -0.40 -12.64
C ARG A 166 -1.78 0.55 -13.27
N LEU A 167 -0.51 0.40 -12.92
CA LEU A 167 0.53 1.29 -13.44
C LEU A 167 0.68 1.13 -14.96
N VAL A 168 0.49 -0.08 -15.48
CA VAL A 168 0.52 -0.36 -16.92
C VAL A 168 -0.66 0.30 -17.62
N ALA A 169 -1.87 0.22 -17.03
CA ALA A 169 -3.04 0.90 -17.58
C ALA A 169 -2.86 2.42 -17.62
N GLU A 170 -2.30 3.03 -16.57
CA GLU A 170 -2.13 4.48 -16.44
C GLU A 170 -0.92 5.02 -17.23
N HIS A 171 0.18 4.27 -17.29
CA HIS A 171 1.48 4.73 -17.79
C HIS A 171 2.09 3.85 -18.89
N GLY A 172 1.30 2.95 -19.52
CA GLY A 172 1.80 2.03 -20.54
C GLY A 172 2.48 2.70 -21.73
N ALA A 173 2.07 3.92 -22.11
CA ALA A 173 2.75 4.68 -23.16
C ALA A 173 4.19 5.05 -22.81
N ALA A 174 4.46 5.42 -21.55
CA ALA A 174 5.81 5.71 -21.08
C ALA A 174 6.65 4.44 -21.00
N LEU A 175 6.09 3.36 -20.44
CA LEU A 175 6.78 2.07 -20.32
C LEU A 175 7.19 1.48 -21.69
N ARG A 176 6.36 1.62 -22.73
CA ARG A 176 6.69 1.15 -24.08
C ARG A 176 7.89 1.85 -24.72
N ARG A 177 8.30 3.01 -24.21
CA ARG A 177 9.48 3.74 -24.72
C ARG A 177 10.79 3.25 -24.12
N VAL A 178 10.74 2.41 -23.08
CA VAL A 178 11.91 1.83 -22.43
C VAL A 178 12.46 0.70 -23.31
N PRO A 179 13.68 0.82 -23.89
CA PRO A 179 14.23 -0.16 -24.82
C PRO A 179 14.34 -1.58 -24.24
N GLU A 180 14.64 -1.70 -22.96
CA GLU A 180 14.80 -2.97 -22.25
C GLU A 180 13.48 -3.73 -22.05
N LEU A 181 12.35 -3.06 -22.30
CA LEU A 181 11.03 -3.69 -22.34
C LEU A 181 10.59 -4.01 -23.77
N ALA A 182 11.45 -3.81 -24.78
CA ALA A 182 11.15 -4.18 -26.16
C ALA A 182 10.89 -5.69 -26.25
N GLY A 183 9.73 -6.05 -26.81
CA GLY A 183 9.27 -7.44 -26.89
C GLY A 183 8.26 -7.83 -25.80
N ALA A 184 8.21 -7.10 -24.67
CA ALA A 184 7.18 -7.32 -23.67
C ALA A 184 5.81 -6.86 -24.18
N ALA A 185 4.78 -7.66 -23.88
CA ALA A 185 3.40 -7.27 -24.10
C ALA A 185 2.90 -6.40 -22.94
N PHE A 186 1.91 -5.55 -23.22
CA PHE A 186 1.31 -4.66 -22.22
C PHE A 186 -0.20 -4.85 -22.21
N SER A 187 -0.75 -5.22 -21.05
CA SER A 187 -2.18 -5.38 -20.84
C SER A 187 -2.69 -4.37 -19.82
N ALA A 188 -3.78 -3.69 -20.13
CA ALA A 188 -4.46 -2.79 -19.18
C ALA A 188 -5.27 -3.56 -18.11
N TRP A 189 -5.38 -4.89 -18.23
CA TRP A 189 -5.98 -5.72 -17.21
C TRP A 189 -5.17 -5.61 -15.91
N SER A 190 -5.88 -5.54 -14.78
CA SER A 190 -5.27 -5.60 -13.44
C SER A 190 -5.93 -6.72 -12.65
N PRO A 191 -5.14 -7.58 -12.00
CA PRO A 191 -5.68 -8.69 -11.26
C PRO A 191 -6.47 -8.22 -10.04
N GLU A 192 -7.56 -8.92 -9.74
CA GLU A 192 -8.37 -8.65 -8.57
C GLU A 192 -7.56 -8.91 -7.29
N ARG A 193 -7.79 -8.08 -6.26
CA ARG A 193 -7.15 -8.20 -4.96
C ARG A 193 -8.18 -8.36 -3.86
N VAL A 194 -7.82 -9.12 -2.85
CA VAL A 194 -8.64 -9.41 -1.69
C VAL A 194 -7.80 -9.36 -0.43
N ILE A 195 -8.42 -9.07 0.71
CA ILE A 195 -7.71 -9.07 1.99
C ILE A 195 -7.40 -10.52 2.38
N ARG A 196 -6.12 -10.78 2.64
CA ARG A 196 -5.62 -12.08 3.08
C ARG A 196 -6.36 -12.52 4.35
N PRO A 197 -6.78 -13.79 4.48
CA PRO A 197 -7.58 -14.26 5.61
C PRO A 197 -7.05 -13.88 7.00
N PRO A 198 -5.73 -13.94 7.29
CA PRO A 198 -5.21 -13.57 8.61
C PRO A 198 -5.42 -12.09 8.98
N TRP A 199 -5.58 -11.21 8.00
CA TRP A 199 -5.79 -9.77 8.19
C TRP A 199 -7.27 -9.35 8.21
N ARG A 200 -8.19 -10.31 8.06
CA ARG A 200 -9.63 -10.02 8.17
C ARG A 200 -9.96 -9.77 9.63
N ALA A 201 -10.51 -8.59 9.94
CA ALA A 201 -10.89 -8.21 11.29
C ALA A 201 -11.78 -9.30 11.94
N GLY A 202 -11.36 -9.77 13.12
CA GLY A 202 -12.20 -10.49 14.07
C GLY A 202 -12.39 -11.98 13.83
N LYS A 203 -11.43 -12.81 14.26
CA LYS A 203 -11.83 -13.94 15.10
C LYS A 203 -12.16 -13.38 16.48
N GLY A 204 -13.41 -12.95 16.68
CA GLY A 204 -13.99 -13.05 18.03
C GLY A 204 -13.78 -14.50 18.49
N LYS A 205 -13.29 -14.68 19.70
CA LYS A 205 -13.03 -16.01 20.28
C LYS A 205 -14.28 -16.90 20.14
N ASP A 206 -14.22 -17.90 19.25
CA ASP A 206 -14.85 -19.20 19.47
C ASP A 206 -13.86 -20.11 20.23
N THR A 207 -13.28 -19.58 21.31
CA THR A 207 -12.49 -20.38 22.26
C THR A 207 -12.98 -20.10 23.66
N ASP A 208 -14.25 -20.46 23.90
CA ASP A 208 -14.61 -21.09 25.17
C ASP A 208 -14.45 -22.60 24.98
N ALA A 209 -13.20 -23.03 25.11
CA ALA A 209 -12.91 -24.38 25.55
C ALA A 209 -13.23 -24.44 27.06
N GLY A 210 -14.51 -24.56 27.38
CA GLY A 210 -14.98 -25.13 28.64
C GLY A 210 -15.47 -26.55 28.37
N PRO A 211 -14.97 -27.60 29.07
CA PRO A 211 -15.49 -28.94 28.90
C PRO A 211 -16.71 -29.12 29.80
N VAL A 212 -17.92 -28.82 29.32
CA VAL A 212 -19.15 -29.32 29.97
C VAL A 212 -20.17 -29.67 28.89
N GLY A 213 -20.58 -30.93 28.87
CA GLY A 213 -21.43 -31.53 27.86
C GLY A 213 -22.85 -30.94 27.79
N GLY A 214 -23.45 -31.05 26.61
CA GLY A 214 -24.87 -30.78 26.41
C GLY A 214 -25.23 -30.65 24.93
N ALA A 215 -25.99 -31.63 24.42
CA ALA A 215 -26.80 -31.62 23.20
C ALA A 215 -26.11 -31.27 21.85
N ARG A 216 -25.94 -32.32 21.05
CA ARG A 216 -25.63 -32.25 19.61
C ARG A 216 -26.73 -31.47 18.87
N SER A 217 -26.47 -30.19 18.58
CA SER A 217 -27.13 -29.50 17.48
C SER A 217 -26.54 -30.02 16.16
N ARG A 218 -27.29 -30.87 15.47
CA ARG A 218 -27.04 -31.27 14.09
C ARG A 218 -27.49 -30.13 13.18
N ASP A 219 -26.67 -29.08 13.07
CA ASP A 219 -26.68 -28.15 11.94
C ASP A 219 -25.25 -27.70 11.67
N ALA A 220 -24.39 -28.70 11.46
CA ALA A 220 -23.03 -28.52 10.96
C ALA A 220 -23.08 -28.39 9.42
N SER A 221 -23.57 -27.24 8.93
CA SER A 221 -23.39 -26.84 7.52
C SER A 221 -23.11 -25.35 7.30
N ASP A 222 -22.90 -24.56 8.36
CA ASP A 222 -22.71 -23.10 8.21
C ASP A 222 -21.40 -22.57 8.83
N THR A 223 -20.33 -23.37 8.80
CA THR A 223 -18.96 -22.82 8.81
C THR A 223 -18.65 -22.19 7.46
N ARG A 224 -19.38 -21.12 7.10
CA ARG A 224 -19.05 -20.33 5.91
C ARG A 224 -17.72 -19.63 6.17
N PRO A 225 -16.66 -19.87 5.37
CA PRO A 225 -15.49 -19.02 5.40
C PRO A 225 -15.98 -17.57 5.18
N GLY A 226 -15.65 -16.67 6.10
CA GLY A 226 -16.12 -15.28 6.06
C GLY A 226 -15.92 -14.70 4.67
N LYS A 227 -16.99 -14.11 4.10
CA LYS A 227 -17.03 -13.63 2.71
C LYS A 227 -15.75 -12.84 2.38
N GLN A 228 -15.10 -13.22 1.28
CA GLN A 228 -13.89 -12.57 0.79
C GLN A 228 -14.11 -11.07 0.59
N VAL A 229 -13.26 -10.26 1.23
CA VAL A 229 -13.36 -8.80 1.17
C VAL A 229 -12.46 -8.31 0.06
N ARG A 230 -13.05 -7.73 -1.00
CA ARG A 230 -12.28 -7.18 -2.12
C ARG A 230 -11.53 -5.92 -1.71
N TRP A 231 -10.30 -5.79 -2.19
CA TRP A 231 -9.47 -4.61 -1.99
C TRP A 231 -9.51 -3.69 -3.20
N VAL A 232 -9.95 -2.45 -2.99
CA VAL A 232 -10.22 -1.46 -4.04
C VAL A 232 -9.24 -0.29 -3.90
N THR A 233 -8.52 0.04 -4.97
CA THR A 233 -7.59 1.18 -5.01
C THR A 233 -7.63 1.91 -6.34
N GLY A 234 -7.10 3.14 -6.38
CA GLY A 234 -6.89 3.88 -7.62
C GLY A 234 -8.18 4.03 -8.44
N ALA A 235 -8.13 3.69 -9.72
CA ALA A 235 -9.25 3.82 -10.66
C ALA A 235 -10.32 2.70 -10.60
N PHE A 236 -10.15 1.66 -9.78
CA PHE A 236 -11.06 0.50 -9.76
C PHE A 236 -12.36 0.73 -9.01
N ARG A 237 -13.48 0.27 -9.58
CA ARG A 237 -14.78 0.32 -8.92
C ARG A 237 -14.91 -0.84 -7.93
N PRO A 238 -15.61 -0.63 -6.80
CA PRO A 238 -16.04 -1.75 -5.96
C PRO A 238 -16.84 -2.77 -6.79
N PRO A 239 -16.79 -4.05 -6.41
CA PRO A 239 -17.55 -5.09 -7.10
C PRO A 239 -19.06 -4.83 -7.05
N ALA A 240 -19.79 -5.32 -8.05
CA ALA A 240 -21.26 -5.25 -8.08
C ALA A 240 -21.91 -5.88 -6.83
N GLY A 241 -21.30 -6.93 -6.27
CA GLY A 241 -21.76 -7.60 -5.05
C GLY A 241 -20.62 -7.89 -4.05
N GLY A 242 -21.00 -8.22 -2.81
CA GLY A 242 -20.06 -8.63 -1.75
C GLY A 242 -19.38 -7.48 -0.99
N PRO A 243 -18.67 -7.81 0.11
CA PRO A 243 -17.97 -6.81 0.92
C PRO A 243 -16.69 -6.30 0.23
N TRP A 244 -16.34 -5.04 0.49
CA TRP A 244 -15.11 -4.45 -0.01
C TRP A 244 -14.46 -3.54 1.03
N ALA A 245 -13.16 -3.31 0.88
CA ALA A 245 -12.39 -2.31 1.59
C ALA A 245 -11.51 -1.57 0.58
N GLY A 246 -11.07 -0.35 0.88
CA GLY A 246 -10.28 0.39 -0.10
C GLY A 246 -9.40 1.51 0.45
N TRP A 247 -8.47 1.93 -0.39
CA TRP A 247 -7.69 3.17 -0.23
C TRP A 247 -7.92 4.03 -1.47
N LEU A 248 -8.67 5.13 -1.27
CA LEU A 248 -9.27 5.91 -2.35
C LEU A 248 -9.11 7.40 -2.06
N ASP A 249 -9.12 8.21 -3.11
CA ASP A 249 -9.25 9.66 -2.99
C ASP A 249 -10.65 10.06 -2.48
N ALA A 250 -10.74 11.19 -1.79
CA ALA A 250 -11.96 11.72 -1.18
C ALA A 250 -13.10 11.94 -2.18
N GLU A 251 -12.80 12.57 -3.33
CA GLU A 251 -13.80 12.82 -4.38
C GLU A 251 -14.36 11.51 -4.91
N ARG A 252 -13.46 10.58 -5.20
CA ARG A 252 -13.83 9.29 -5.75
C ARG A 252 -14.81 8.53 -4.87
N VAL A 253 -14.52 8.45 -3.57
CA VAL A 253 -15.37 7.68 -2.66
C VAL A 253 -16.69 8.42 -2.36
N ALA A 254 -16.69 9.75 -2.37
CA ALA A 254 -17.90 10.55 -2.25
C ALA A 254 -18.87 10.36 -3.43
N ALA A 255 -18.36 9.95 -4.60
CA ALA A 255 -19.17 9.64 -5.77
C ALA A 255 -19.80 8.23 -5.76
N PHE A 256 -19.51 7.39 -4.76
CA PHE A 256 -20.09 6.04 -4.71
C PHE A 256 -21.55 6.04 -4.28
N PRO A 257 -22.40 5.22 -4.92
CA PRO A 257 -23.77 4.99 -4.46
C PRO A 257 -23.84 4.47 -3.01
N GLY A 258 -24.92 4.80 -2.30
CA GLY A 258 -25.11 4.40 -0.91
C GLY A 258 -25.13 2.88 -0.68
N ASP A 259 -25.70 2.11 -1.61
CA ASP A 259 -25.72 0.63 -1.56
C ASP A 259 -24.31 0.01 -1.72
N VAL A 260 -23.41 0.71 -2.43
CA VAL A 260 -22.00 0.35 -2.50
C VAL A 260 -21.30 0.65 -1.18
N LEU A 261 -21.52 1.83 -0.60
CA LEU A 261 -20.94 2.23 0.69
C LEU A 261 -21.43 1.34 1.85
N ALA A 262 -22.68 0.89 1.84
CA ALA A 262 -23.24 -0.04 2.82
C ALA A 262 -22.50 -1.41 2.89
N ARG A 263 -21.76 -1.76 1.82
CA ARG A 263 -20.94 -2.98 1.75
C ARG A 263 -19.47 -2.76 2.13
N CYS A 264 -19.08 -1.52 2.46
CA CYS A 264 -17.74 -1.20 2.90
C CYS A 264 -17.42 -1.91 4.23
N ARG A 265 -16.19 -2.37 4.38
CA ARG A 265 -15.66 -3.02 5.59
C ARG A 265 -14.44 -2.32 6.17
N GLY A 266 -13.85 -1.39 5.43
CA GLY A 266 -12.77 -0.53 5.90
C GLY A 266 -12.33 0.42 4.80
N LEU A 267 -12.03 1.66 5.16
CA LEU A 267 -11.72 2.70 4.19
C LEU A 267 -10.57 3.60 4.68
N THR A 268 -9.57 3.79 3.83
CA THR A 268 -8.59 4.86 3.95
C THR A 268 -8.87 5.90 2.86
N ILE A 269 -9.06 7.15 3.25
CA ILE A 269 -9.36 8.27 2.35
C ILE A 269 -8.12 9.14 2.22
N ALA A 270 -7.59 9.31 1.01
CA ALA A 270 -6.52 10.26 0.76
C ALA A 270 -7.11 11.68 0.65
N VAL A 271 -6.60 12.61 1.45
CA VAL A 271 -7.06 14.00 1.53
C VAL A 271 -5.86 14.94 1.57
N THR A 272 -6.01 16.18 1.13
CA THR A 272 -4.95 17.21 1.21
C THR A 272 -5.17 18.21 2.34
N ARG A 273 -6.43 18.39 2.75
CA ARG A 273 -6.85 19.28 3.84
C ARG A 273 -8.18 18.81 4.42
N ILE A 274 -8.38 19.04 5.71
CA ILE A 274 -9.68 18.89 6.37
C ILE A 274 -9.88 20.04 7.37
N ASP A 275 -10.88 20.89 7.10
CA ASP A 275 -11.28 21.95 8.04
C ASP A 275 -12.28 21.40 9.05
N PHE A 276 -13.24 20.64 8.55
CA PHE A 276 -14.22 19.86 9.29
C PHE A 276 -14.78 18.77 8.37
N LEU A 277 -15.51 17.80 8.91
CA LEU A 277 -15.97 16.65 8.10
C LEU A 277 -16.86 17.02 6.91
N ALA A 278 -17.46 18.21 6.88
CA ALA A 278 -18.22 18.67 5.71
C ALA A 278 -17.40 19.43 4.66
N ALA A 279 -16.13 19.74 4.95
CA ALA A 279 -15.22 20.46 4.09
C ALA A 279 -13.86 19.76 4.08
N VAL A 280 -13.75 18.75 3.24
CA VAL A 280 -12.52 17.96 3.06
C VAL A 280 -12.02 18.11 1.63
N THR A 281 -10.77 18.52 1.45
CA THR A 281 -10.16 18.71 0.14
C THR A 281 -9.50 17.41 -0.32
N GLY A 282 -9.87 16.92 -1.50
CA GLY A 282 -9.28 15.74 -2.15
C GLY A 282 -7.93 16.01 -2.79
N LEU A 283 -7.41 15.01 -3.52
CA LEU A 283 -6.11 15.06 -4.20
C LEU A 283 -6.08 15.95 -5.46
N ASN A 284 -7.22 16.49 -5.87
CA ASN A 284 -7.35 17.41 -7.00
C ASN A 284 -7.87 18.79 -6.59
N GLY A 285 -7.91 19.08 -5.29
CA GLY A 285 -8.33 20.38 -4.77
C GLY A 285 -9.85 20.55 -4.63
N TRP A 286 -10.67 19.60 -5.10
CA TRP A 286 -12.12 19.66 -4.89
C TRP A 286 -12.47 19.37 -3.43
N THR A 287 -13.47 20.09 -2.92
CA THR A 287 -13.98 19.90 -1.56
C THR A 287 -15.18 18.96 -1.55
N VAL A 288 -15.20 18.01 -0.61
CA VAL A 288 -16.27 17.04 -0.41
C VAL A 288 -16.80 17.05 1.02
N ASP A 289 -18.10 16.72 1.16
CA ASP A 289 -18.74 16.51 2.47
C ASP A 289 -18.64 15.02 2.87
N LEU A 290 -17.66 14.70 3.72
CA LEU A 290 -17.49 13.33 4.23
C LEU A 290 -18.60 12.90 5.19
N ARG A 291 -19.41 13.80 5.77
CA ARG A 291 -20.49 13.38 6.68
C ARG A 291 -21.52 12.52 5.95
N ARG A 292 -21.83 12.85 4.70
CA ARG A 292 -22.73 12.07 3.85
C ARG A 292 -22.19 10.67 3.59
N LEU A 293 -20.90 10.58 3.33
CA LEU A 293 -20.20 9.31 3.14
C LEU A 293 -20.21 8.47 4.42
N LEU A 294 -19.87 9.07 5.56
CA LEU A 294 -19.82 8.38 6.85
C LEU A 294 -21.21 7.89 7.29
N ALA A 295 -22.27 8.64 6.98
CA ALA A 295 -23.65 8.22 7.24
C ALA A 295 -24.10 7.01 6.40
N ALA A 296 -23.49 6.80 5.22
CA ALA A 296 -23.79 5.68 4.33
C ALA A 296 -22.92 4.44 4.58
N ILE A 297 -21.86 4.57 5.38
CA ILE A 297 -20.99 3.46 5.79
C ILE A 297 -21.56 2.81 7.06
N PRO A 298 -21.58 1.48 7.18
CA PRO A 298 -22.12 0.81 8.36
C PRO A 298 -21.40 1.23 9.66
N PRO A 299 -22.12 1.39 10.78
CA PRO A 299 -21.51 1.67 12.07
C PRO A 299 -20.42 0.65 12.44
N GLY A 300 -19.33 1.12 13.03
CA GLY A 300 -18.19 0.29 13.42
C GLY A 300 -17.24 -0.10 12.28
N VAL A 301 -17.57 0.25 11.03
CA VAL A 301 -16.61 0.15 9.93
C VAL A 301 -15.52 1.21 10.11
N PRO A 302 -14.25 0.82 10.13
CA PRO A 302 -13.17 1.75 10.38
C PRO A 302 -12.91 2.64 9.16
N VAL A 303 -12.93 3.95 9.38
CA VAL A 303 -12.62 4.97 8.37
C VAL A 303 -11.44 5.80 8.87
N THR A 304 -10.44 5.97 8.02
CA THR A 304 -9.22 6.71 8.32
C THR A 304 -8.85 7.64 7.17
N CYS A 305 -8.08 8.69 7.44
CA CYS A 305 -7.56 9.61 6.44
C CYS A 305 -6.04 9.51 6.33
N GLU A 306 -5.53 9.36 5.11
CA GLU A 306 -4.14 9.67 4.79
C GLU A 306 -4.07 11.14 4.37
N LEU A 307 -3.33 11.96 5.12
CA LEU A 307 -3.16 13.37 4.79
C LEU A 307 -1.93 13.57 3.90
N VAL A 308 -2.13 14.22 2.77
CA VAL A 308 -1.15 14.41 1.71
C VAL A 308 -0.71 15.87 1.70
N LEU A 309 0.52 16.09 2.16
CA LEU A 309 1.05 17.39 2.55
C LEU A 309 1.74 18.12 1.39
N GLY A 310 1.61 19.45 1.37
CA GLY A 310 2.19 20.31 0.34
C GLY A 310 1.41 20.30 -0.96
N ALA A 311 0.10 20.09 -0.93
CA ALA A 311 -0.75 20.28 -2.09
C ALA A 311 -0.91 21.78 -2.43
N PRO A 312 -1.15 22.16 -3.71
CA PRO A 312 -1.17 23.55 -4.12
C PRO A 312 -2.17 24.40 -3.32
N GLY A 313 -1.71 25.52 -2.74
CA GLY A 313 -2.53 26.41 -1.93
C GLY A 313 -2.78 25.95 -0.49
N VAL A 314 -2.17 24.85 -0.05
CA VAL A 314 -2.25 24.38 1.34
C VAL A 314 -0.99 24.81 2.10
N ALA A 315 -1.17 25.75 3.02
CA ALA A 315 -0.09 26.28 3.86
C ALA A 315 0.19 25.37 5.07
N ALA A 316 1.36 25.52 5.68
CA ALA A 316 1.78 24.70 6.83
C ALA A 316 0.80 24.81 8.02
N GLY A 317 0.22 25.99 8.26
CA GLY A 317 -0.79 26.17 9.32
C GLY A 317 -2.04 25.33 9.10
N ALA A 318 -2.66 25.43 7.92
CA ALA A 318 -3.85 24.67 7.56
C ALA A 318 -3.60 23.15 7.53
N ALA A 319 -2.41 22.74 7.07
CA ALA A 319 -1.99 21.35 7.15
C ALA A 319 -1.83 20.88 8.61
N GLY A 320 -1.23 21.69 9.48
CA GLY A 320 -1.10 21.42 10.91
C GLY A 320 -2.45 21.24 11.60
N GLU A 321 -3.40 22.14 11.37
CA GLU A 321 -4.77 22.04 11.88
C GLU A 321 -5.47 20.75 11.40
N SER A 322 -5.28 20.39 10.13
CA SER A 322 -5.80 19.13 9.57
C SER A 322 -5.23 17.91 10.28
N VAL A 323 -3.92 17.91 10.58
CA VAL A 323 -3.27 16.82 11.30
C VAL A 323 -3.81 16.73 12.73
N GLU A 324 -3.92 17.84 13.45
CA GLU A 324 -4.43 17.88 14.82
C GLU A 324 -5.85 17.35 14.91
N LEU A 325 -6.73 17.79 14.00
CA LEU A 325 -8.11 17.36 13.93
C LEU A 325 -8.23 15.83 13.70
N LEU A 326 -7.45 15.28 12.77
CA LEU A 326 -7.45 13.85 12.47
C LEU A 326 -6.77 13.02 13.57
N ALA A 327 -5.76 13.56 14.24
CA ALA A 327 -5.12 12.92 15.39
C ALA A 327 -6.08 12.82 16.58
N ALA A 328 -6.92 13.83 16.78
CA ALA A 328 -7.98 13.84 17.80
C ALA A 328 -9.14 12.86 17.49
N GLY A 329 -9.23 12.33 16.26
CA GLY A 329 -10.27 11.37 15.88
C GLY A 329 -11.63 12.00 15.57
N ALA A 330 -11.64 13.22 15.01
CA ALA A 330 -12.85 13.98 14.74
C ALA A 330 -13.92 13.17 13.98
N GLY A 331 -15.13 13.08 14.58
CA GLY A 331 -16.27 12.33 14.06
C GLY A 331 -15.97 10.87 13.68
N GLY A 332 -15.08 10.23 14.43
CA GLY A 332 -14.72 8.82 14.25
C GLY A 332 -13.68 8.57 13.16
N VAL A 333 -13.21 9.61 12.47
CA VAL A 333 -12.16 9.51 11.44
C VAL A 333 -10.81 9.81 12.05
N ARG A 334 -9.84 8.92 11.84
CA ARG A 334 -8.48 9.05 12.39
C ARG A 334 -7.43 9.23 11.32
N LEU A 335 -6.31 9.84 11.68
CA LEU A 335 -5.12 9.89 10.82
C LEU A 335 -4.54 8.47 10.63
N ALA A 336 -4.45 8.03 9.38
CA ALA A 336 -3.75 6.81 8.98
C ALA A 336 -2.29 7.07 8.65
N GLY A 337 -1.93 8.24 8.12
CA GLY A 337 -0.56 8.52 7.74
C GLY A 337 -0.39 9.89 7.08
N LEU A 338 0.87 10.23 6.86
CA LEU A 338 1.29 11.46 6.21
C LEU A 338 2.20 11.12 5.04
N ARG A 339 2.01 11.78 3.90
CA ARG A 339 2.94 11.68 2.77
C ARG A 339 3.03 12.98 1.98
N PRO A 340 4.13 13.21 1.23
CA PRO A 340 4.22 14.33 0.32
C PRO A 340 3.18 14.25 -0.80
N TYR A 341 2.66 15.41 -1.19
CA TYR A 341 1.86 15.59 -2.39
C TYR A 341 2.74 15.47 -3.63
N ARG A 342 2.20 14.78 -4.65
CA ARG A 342 2.83 14.60 -5.95
C ARG A 342 1.76 14.89 -7.00
N MET A 343 1.88 16.03 -7.69
CA MET A 343 0.91 16.44 -8.71
C MET A 343 1.04 15.54 -9.93
N ALA A 344 0.01 14.74 -10.24
CA ALA A 344 0.07 13.89 -11.44
C ALA A 344 0.15 14.76 -12.71
N ILE A 345 0.92 14.33 -13.72
CA ILE A 345 1.13 15.11 -14.97
C ILE A 345 -0.19 15.59 -15.59
N ARG A 346 -1.21 14.74 -15.52
CA ARG A 346 -2.52 14.94 -16.15
C ARG A 346 -3.64 15.23 -15.15
N SER A 347 -3.35 15.42 -13.86
CA SER A 347 -4.41 15.80 -12.92
C SER A 347 -4.85 17.23 -13.20
N GLU A 348 -6.14 17.50 -13.04
CA GLU A 348 -6.67 18.84 -12.84
C GLU A 348 -6.52 19.22 -11.37
N TRP A 349 -6.30 20.50 -11.08
CA TRP A 349 -6.27 21.02 -9.71
C TRP A 349 -7.23 22.21 -9.63
N ALA A 350 -8.12 22.22 -8.63
CA ALA A 350 -9.17 23.23 -8.45
C ALA A 350 -8.65 24.60 -7.95
N GLY A 351 -7.45 25.00 -8.36
CA GLY A 351 -6.79 26.25 -7.92
C GLY A 351 -5.62 26.64 -8.82
N GLN A 352 -5.01 27.79 -8.53
CA GLN A 352 -3.87 28.30 -9.29
C GLN A 352 -2.61 27.49 -8.99
N SER A 353 -1.99 26.90 -10.03
CA SER A 353 -0.69 26.24 -9.94
C SER A 353 0.07 26.40 -11.25
N VAL A 354 1.34 26.78 -11.18
CA VAL A 354 2.27 26.75 -12.31
C VAL A 354 2.98 25.40 -12.29
N ARG A 355 2.99 24.69 -13.42
CA ARG A 355 3.64 23.39 -13.55
C ARG A 355 4.96 23.55 -14.26
N PHE A 356 5.99 22.89 -13.75
CA PHE A 356 7.28 22.85 -14.40
C PHE A 356 7.37 21.62 -15.32
N PRO A 357 8.03 21.75 -16.49
CA PRO A 357 8.28 20.61 -17.34
C PRO A 357 9.14 19.58 -16.57
N PRO A 358 9.01 18.28 -16.89
CA PRO A 358 9.86 17.28 -16.27
C PRO A 358 11.34 17.50 -16.55
N GLY A 359 12.20 17.04 -15.63
CA GLY A 359 13.64 17.14 -15.78
C GLY A 359 14.15 16.37 -17.00
N ALA A 360 15.29 16.82 -17.55
CA ALA A 360 15.95 16.09 -18.63
C ALA A 360 16.35 14.69 -18.16
N GLY A 361 15.87 13.65 -18.85
CA GLY A 361 16.13 12.25 -18.50
C GLY A 361 15.01 11.55 -17.72
N ASP A 362 14.01 12.28 -17.23
CA ASP A 362 12.82 11.64 -16.68
C ASP A 362 11.89 11.24 -17.83
N ASP A 363 11.92 9.97 -18.24
CA ASP A 363 11.07 9.39 -19.30
C ASP A 363 9.91 8.55 -18.77
N LEU A 364 9.95 8.21 -17.47
CA LEU A 364 8.91 7.57 -16.65
C LEU A 364 8.25 8.56 -15.70
N VAL A 365 8.18 9.84 -16.09
CA VAL A 365 7.52 10.90 -15.31
C VAL A 365 6.10 10.46 -14.98
N ARG A 366 5.70 10.67 -13.72
CA ARG A 366 4.32 10.42 -13.26
C ARG A 366 3.72 11.61 -12.55
N TRP A 367 4.59 12.45 -11.99
CA TRP A 367 4.23 13.67 -11.32
C TRP A 367 5.18 14.79 -11.74
N VAL A 368 4.72 16.02 -11.62
CA VAL A 368 5.49 17.21 -11.98
C VAL A 368 5.73 18.08 -10.77
N GLU A 369 6.84 18.79 -10.80
CA GLU A 369 7.04 19.92 -9.90
C GLU A 369 6.05 21.03 -10.26
N PHE A 370 5.69 21.81 -9.24
CA PHE A 370 4.79 22.92 -9.39
C PHE A 370 5.11 24.00 -8.36
N ASP A 371 4.63 25.22 -8.63
CA ASP A 371 4.61 26.31 -7.67
C ASP A 371 3.21 26.90 -7.60
N ALA A 372 2.78 27.26 -6.40
CA ALA A 372 1.46 27.83 -6.16
C ALA A 372 1.50 28.70 -4.89
N PRO A 373 0.84 29.87 -4.88
CA PRO A 373 0.78 30.73 -3.71
C PRO A 373 0.24 29.98 -2.48
N GLY A 374 0.85 30.22 -1.31
CA GLY A 374 0.40 29.60 -0.06
C GLY A 374 0.66 28.09 0.05
N THR A 375 1.48 27.50 -0.82
CA THR A 375 1.87 26.08 -0.74
C THR A 375 3.07 25.88 0.18
N MET A 376 3.02 24.85 1.02
CA MET A 376 4.19 24.42 1.79
C MET A 376 5.39 24.12 0.87
N ARG A 377 6.58 24.58 1.28
CA ARG A 377 7.84 24.18 0.65
C ARG A 377 8.19 22.74 1.02
N ALA A 378 9.00 22.09 0.18
CA ALA A 378 9.40 20.69 0.39
C ALA A 378 10.04 20.43 1.77
N TYR A 379 10.87 21.35 2.26
CA TYR A 379 11.49 21.23 3.58
C TYR A 379 10.46 21.32 4.72
N GLU A 380 9.40 22.12 4.57
CA GLU A 380 8.31 22.23 5.54
C GLU A 380 7.49 20.94 5.59
N VAL A 381 7.23 20.34 4.42
CA VAL A 381 6.57 19.03 4.32
C VAL A 381 7.40 17.97 5.04
N THR A 382 8.69 17.86 4.72
CA THR A 382 9.59 16.88 5.36
C THR A 382 9.66 17.08 6.87
N ARG A 383 9.80 18.33 7.32
CA ARG A 383 9.82 18.67 8.74
C ARG A 383 8.52 18.27 9.44
N MET A 384 7.36 18.62 8.88
CA MET A 384 6.07 18.29 9.46
C MET A 384 5.83 16.78 9.53
N ILE A 385 6.17 16.03 8.47
CA ILE A 385 6.08 14.56 8.48
C ILE A 385 6.93 14.00 9.62
N LYS A 386 8.18 14.45 9.75
CA LYS A 386 9.09 14.00 10.80
C LYS A 386 8.53 14.30 12.20
N GLU A 387 8.18 15.55 12.47
CA GLU A 387 7.64 16.01 13.75
C GLU A 387 6.39 15.20 14.17
N TRP A 388 5.48 14.93 13.23
CA TRP A 388 4.25 14.20 13.54
C TRP A 388 4.45 12.69 13.65
N LEU A 389 5.38 12.10 12.90
CA LEU A 389 5.76 10.70 13.10
C LEU A 389 6.38 10.46 14.48
N GLU A 390 7.11 11.44 15.02
CA GLU A 390 7.64 11.40 16.40
C GLU A 390 6.53 11.55 17.45
N ARG A 391 5.52 12.39 17.20
CA ARG A 391 4.41 12.67 18.14
C ARG A 391 3.31 11.63 18.12
N LEU A 392 3.16 10.86 17.05
CA LEU A 392 2.08 9.88 16.87
C LEU A 392 2.65 8.45 16.87
N PRO A 393 2.94 7.89 18.06
CA PRO A 393 3.41 6.51 18.20
C PRO A 393 2.27 5.58 17.81
N GLY A 394 2.17 5.21 16.54
CA GLY A 394 0.82 4.98 16.08
C GLY A 394 0.68 4.75 14.62
N LEU A 395 1.21 5.71 13.84
CA LEU A 395 0.77 5.88 12.48
C LEU A 395 1.06 4.63 11.66
N PRO A 396 0.00 3.90 11.25
CA PRO A 396 0.17 2.74 10.42
C PRO A 396 0.76 3.21 9.09
N PRO A 397 1.75 2.49 8.55
CA PRO A 397 2.39 2.86 7.30
C PRO A 397 1.43 2.65 6.12
N GLY A 398 0.60 3.65 5.82
CA GLY A 398 0.00 3.96 4.51
C GLY A 398 -0.79 2.87 3.78
N ARG A 399 -1.06 1.70 4.37
CA ARG A 399 -1.84 0.62 3.75
C ARG A 399 -2.78 -0.03 4.78
N LEU A 400 -3.99 -0.34 4.32
CA LEU A 400 -5.08 -1.21 4.82
C LEU A 400 -5.34 -1.39 6.33
N THR A 401 -4.33 -1.57 7.14
CA THR A 401 -4.47 -2.12 8.48
C THR A 401 -4.79 -1.07 9.54
N ALA A 402 -4.53 0.21 9.25
CA ALA A 402 -4.98 1.34 10.04
C ALA A 402 -6.47 1.27 10.40
N GLY A 403 -7.27 0.87 9.41
CA GLY A 403 -8.69 0.73 9.57
C GLY A 403 -9.04 -0.61 10.22
N LEU A 404 -8.70 -1.72 9.56
CA LEU A 404 -9.26 -3.03 9.90
C LEU A 404 -8.73 -3.64 11.20
N ALA A 405 -7.48 -3.38 11.60
CA ALA A 405 -6.90 -3.99 12.80
C ALA A 405 -7.56 -3.51 14.10
N ARG A 406 -8.17 -2.32 14.11
CA ARG A 406 -8.76 -1.71 15.31
C ARG A 406 -10.17 -2.18 15.65
N ALA A 407 -10.89 -2.79 14.70
CA ALA A 407 -12.22 -3.35 14.97
C ALA A 407 -12.19 -4.50 16.00
N GLY A 408 -11.02 -5.13 16.23
CA GLY A 408 -10.83 -6.15 17.27
C GLY A 408 -10.39 -5.62 18.65
N VAL A 409 -9.86 -4.39 18.74
CA VAL A 409 -9.28 -3.85 19.99
C VAL A 409 -10.32 -3.07 20.80
N LEU A 410 -11.29 -2.43 20.13
CA LEU A 410 -12.32 -1.61 20.79
C LEU A 410 -13.46 -2.39 21.47
N ARG A 411 -13.47 -3.72 21.43
CA ARG A 411 -14.40 -4.54 22.24
C ARG A 411 -13.87 -4.89 23.64
N ARG A 412 -12.72 -4.34 24.06
CA ARG A 412 -12.12 -4.62 25.39
C ARG A 412 -12.09 -3.42 26.35
N SER A 413 -12.74 -2.32 26.00
CA SER A 413 -12.72 -1.09 26.80
C SER A 413 -14.08 -0.41 26.86
N GLU A 414 -15.13 -1.19 27.08
CA GLU A 414 -16.41 -0.77 27.67
C GLU A 414 -16.81 -1.74 28.76
#